data_AF-A0A2A4NPW7-F1
#
_entry.id   AF-A0A2A4NPW7-F1
#
_cell.length_a   1.000
_cell.length_b   1.000
_cell.length_c   1.000
_cell.angle_alpha   90.00
_cell.angle_beta   90.00
_cell.angle_gamma   90.00
#
_symmetry.space_group_name_H-M   'P 1'
#
loop_
_entity.id
_entity.type
_entity.pdbx_description
1 polymer ?
#
loop_
_entity_poly.entity_id
_entity_poly.type
_entity_poly.pdbx_seq_one_letter_code
_entity_poly.pdbx_strand_id
1 'polypeptide(L)'
;MLIPYVQYVQYVQYVQYAHEVQAAVAAVTYPPKCILGVSGITRASRYASIAGYAKHAHEEICLLVQVETLEVLEQIENIAAVDGVDGIFIGLAELAASMGYGWRAITSQGKRSDIRCSAKN
;
A
#
# COMPACT_ATOMS: atom_id res chain seq x y z
N MET A 1 -1.11 -12.63 9.21
CA MET A 1 -1.07 -11.53 10.18
C MET A 1 -2.37 -10.74 10.02
N LEU A 2 -3.41 -11.11 10.77
CA LEU A 2 -4.67 -10.37 10.81
C LEU A 2 -4.50 -9.33 11.91
N ILE A 3 -4.51 -8.04 11.56
CA ILE A 3 -4.39 -6.93 12.51
C ILE A 3 -5.80 -6.69 13.06
N PRO A 4 -6.12 -7.11 14.30
CA PRO A 4 -7.51 -7.36 14.72
C PRO A 4 -8.35 -6.09 15.00
N TYR A 5 -7.82 -4.89 14.70
CA TYR A 5 -8.47 -3.60 14.96
C TYR A 5 -8.42 -2.63 13.77
N VAL A 6 -7.93 -3.07 12.61
CA VAL A 6 -7.84 -2.22 11.43
C VAL A 6 -9.20 -2.12 10.77
N GLN A 7 -9.79 -0.93 10.80
CA GLN A 7 -11.03 -0.64 10.07
C GLN A 7 -10.76 -0.11 8.68
N TYR A 8 -9.59 0.51 8.46
CA TYR A 8 -9.21 1.14 7.20
C TYR A 8 -7.80 0.75 6.81
N VAL A 9 -7.65 0.17 5.62
CA VAL A 9 -6.33 -0.06 5.00
C VAL A 9 -6.15 0.99 3.92
N GLN A 10 -5.11 1.81 4.06
CA GLN A 10 -4.69 2.79 3.07
C GLN A 10 -3.43 2.28 2.37
N TYR A 11 -3.49 2.20 1.04
CA TYR A 11 -2.32 1.91 0.22
C TYR A 11 -1.73 3.19 -0.35
N VAL A 12 -0.41 3.28 -0.35
CA VAL A 12 0.35 4.32 -1.05
C VAL A 12 1.12 3.65 -2.18
N GLN A 13 0.80 4.06 -3.40
CA GLN A 13 1.33 3.50 -4.65
C GLN A 13 2.42 4.43 -5.21
N TYR A 14 3.29 3.91 -6.08
CA TYR A 14 4.31 4.68 -6.78
C TYR A 14 5.25 5.50 -5.88
N VAL A 15 5.53 5.02 -4.67
CA VAL A 15 6.51 5.64 -3.78
C VAL A 15 7.91 5.37 -4.32
N GLN A 16 8.70 6.43 -4.45
CA GLN A 16 10.10 6.42 -4.87
C GLN A 16 11.07 6.73 -3.73
N TYR A 17 10.62 7.51 -2.72
CA TYR A 17 11.47 8.01 -1.66
C TYR A 17 10.78 8.05 -0.28
N ALA A 18 11.56 7.94 0.80
CA ALA A 18 11.05 7.97 2.18
C ALA A 18 10.25 9.26 2.54
N HIS A 19 10.56 10.41 1.93
CA HIS A 19 9.83 11.65 2.21
C HIS A 19 8.38 11.63 1.67
N GLU A 20 8.12 10.87 0.61
CA GLU A 20 6.76 10.68 0.07
C GLU A 20 5.94 9.81 1.03
N VAL A 21 6.57 8.81 1.65
CA VAL A 21 5.97 7.99 2.70
C VAL A 21 5.65 8.84 3.93
N GLN A 22 6.57 9.70 4.36
CA GLN A 22 6.33 10.62 5.47
C GLN A 22 5.15 11.56 5.19
N ALA A 23 5.02 12.04 3.95
CA ALA A 23 3.86 12.83 3.54
C ALA A 23 2.56 12.02 3.60
N ALA A 24 2.59 10.75 3.19
CA ALA A 24 1.43 9.87 3.29
C ALA A 24 1.03 9.58 4.75
N VAL A 25 2.00 9.33 5.64
CA VAL A 25 1.76 9.22 7.09
C VAL A 25 1.10 10.48 7.62
N ALA A 26 1.63 11.66 7.31
CA ALA A 26 1.06 12.93 7.76
C ALA A 26 -0.37 13.17 7.25
N ALA A 27 -0.71 12.61 6.08
CA ALA A 27 -2.04 12.72 5.47
C ALA A 27 -3.10 11.81 6.12
N VAL A 28 -2.69 10.76 6.82
CA VAL A 28 -3.61 9.82 7.51
C VAL A 28 -3.57 9.94 9.03
N THR A 29 -2.63 10.72 9.57
CA THR A 29 -2.45 10.94 11.00
C THR A 29 -3.36 12.06 11.51
N TYR A 30 -3.98 11.86 12.68
CA TYR A 30 -4.74 12.89 13.41
C TYR A 30 -3.81 13.76 14.29
N PRO A 31 -4.22 14.97 14.74
CA PRO A 31 -3.36 15.88 15.50
C PRO A 31 -2.63 15.21 16.68
N PRO A 32 -1.37 15.61 17.00
CA PRO A 32 -0.74 16.89 16.64
C PRO A 32 0.17 16.91 15.40
N LYS A 33 0.52 15.76 14.80
CA LYS A 33 1.43 15.64 13.64
C LYS A 33 0.68 15.40 12.32
N CYS A 34 -0.25 16.29 11.99
CA CYS A 34 -1.32 16.01 11.03
C CYS A 34 -1.46 17.16 10.02
N ILE A 35 -1.62 16.81 8.74
CA ILE A 35 -2.18 17.73 7.72
C ILE A 35 -3.62 17.35 7.34
N LEU A 36 -4.15 16.26 7.91
CA LEU A 36 -5.51 15.80 7.69
C LEU A 36 -6.52 16.85 8.19
N GLY A 37 -7.43 17.27 7.32
CA GLY A 37 -8.55 18.13 7.70
C GLY A 37 -9.48 17.40 8.67
N VAL A 38 -9.71 17.97 9.85
CA VAL A 38 -10.57 17.37 10.87
C VAL A 38 -12.03 17.73 10.60
N SER A 39 -12.87 16.72 10.32
CA SER A 39 -14.32 16.86 10.28
C SER A 39 -14.96 15.79 11.17
N GLY A 40 -15.76 16.23 12.14
CA GLY A 40 -16.43 15.35 13.11
C GLY A 40 -17.70 14.68 12.59
N ILE A 41 -18.17 15.03 11.40
CA ILE A 41 -19.45 14.55 10.83
C ILE A 41 -19.20 13.85 9.49
N THR A 42 -18.29 12.88 9.50
CA THR A 42 -17.97 12.05 8.33
C THR A 42 -18.53 10.64 8.52
N ARG A 43 -18.58 9.87 7.43
CA ARG A 43 -18.86 8.42 7.51
C ARG A 43 -17.90 7.68 8.45
N ALA A 44 -16.64 8.10 8.50
CA ALA A 44 -15.62 7.47 9.32
C ALA A 44 -15.93 7.63 10.83
N SER A 45 -16.46 8.79 11.23
CA SER A 45 -16.99 9.03 12.59
C SER A 45 -18.39 8.45 12.85
N ARG A 46 -18.97 7.71 11.88
CA ARG A 46 -20.39 7.33 11.83
C ARG A 46 -21.32 8.50 12.13
N TYR A 47 -21.12 9.62 11.43
CA TYR A 47 -21.89 10.85 11.59
C TYR A 47 -21.92 11.36 13.04
N ALA A 48 -20.74 11.48 13.65
CA ALA A 48 -20.53 11.92 15.04
C ALA A 48 -21.09 10.97 16.13
N SER A 49 -21.47 9.73 15.80
CA SER A 49 -21.94 8.76 16.81
C SER A 49 -20.80 8.06 17.57
N ILE A 50 -19.58 8.08 17.05
CA ILE A 50 -18.40 7.54 17.74
C ILE A 50 -17.81 8.61 18.67
N ALA A 51 -17.98 8.41 19.98
CA ALA A 51 -17.39 9.29 20.99
C ALA A 51 -15.85 9.25 20.91
N GLY A 52 -15.23 10.43 20.92
CA GLY A 52 -13.76 10.53 20.92
C GLY A 52 -13.08 10.09 19.62
N TYR A 53 -13.82 9.96 18.51
CA TYR A 53 -13.30 9.47 17.22
C TYR A 53 -11.95 10.08 16.83
N ALA A 54 -11.83 11.41 16.82
CA ALA A 54 -10.58 12.08 16.42
C ALA A 54 -9.36 11.76 17.32
N LYS A 55 -9.57 11.24 18.53
CA LYS A 55 -8.50 10.81 19.44
C LYS A 55 -8.01 9.40 19.12
N HIS A 56 -8.90 8.50 18.72
CA HIS A 56 -8.61 7.07 18.54
C HIS A 56 -8.53 6.63 17.08
N ALA A 57 -8.97 7.46 16.13
CA ALA A 57 -9.05 7.09 14.72
C ALA A 57 -7.70 6.67 14.12
N HIS A 58 -6.58 7.19 14.63
CA HIS A 58 -5.25 6.79 14.19
C HIS A 58 -4.91 5.33 14.54
N GLU A 59 -5.51 4.76 15.58
CA GLU A 59 -5.29 3.37 16.03
C GLU A 59 -5.98 2.35 15.12
N GLU A 60 -6.92 2.80 14.28
CA GLU A 60 -7.74 1.94 13.42
C GLU A 60 -7.36 2.03 11.93
N ILE A 61 -6.36 2.87 11.61
CA ILE A 61 -5.82 3.04 10.26
C ILE A 61 -4.57 2.17 10.13
N CYS A 62 -4.48 1.43 9.04
CA CYS A 62 -3.29 0.69 8.62
C CYS A 62 -2.76 1.28 7.33
N LEU A 63 -1.56 1.84 7.35
CA LEU A 63 -0.87 2.39 6.20
C LEU A 63 0.10 1.37 5.61
N LEU A 64 -0.20 0.91 4.41
CA LEU A 64 0.67 0.02 3.64
C LEU A 64 1.33 0.79 2.50
N VAL A 65 2.65 0.66 2.40
CA VAL A 65 3.43 1.25 1.30
C VAL A 65 3.71 0.18 0.27
N GLN A 66 3.40 0.47 -0.99
CA GLN A 66 3.70 -0.43 -2.09
C GLN A 66 5.11 -0.20 -2.62
N VAL A 67 5.91 -1.27 -2.63
CA VAL A 67 7.24 -1.33 -3.26
C VAL A 67 7.09 -2.09 -4.56
N GLU A 68 7.41 -1.40 -5.67
CA GLU A 68 7.07 -1.88 -7.01
C GLU A 68 8.11 -1.56 -8.09
N THR A 69 9.28 -1.04 -7.70
CA THR A 69 10.42 -0.90 -8.59
C THR A 69 11.68 -1.44 -7.91
N LEU A 70 12.69 -1.78 -8.71
CA LEU A 70 13.99 -2.23 -8.20
C LEU A 70 14.65 -1.16 -7.34
N GLU A 71 14.61 0.10 -7.78
CA GLU A 71 15.21 1.23 -7.10
C GLU A 71 14.60 1.47 -5.71
N VAL A 72 13.30 1.18 -5.57
CA VAL A 72 12.58 1.30 -4.29
C VAL A 72 12.84 0.07 -3.42
N LEU A 73 12.97 -1.10 -4.03
CA LEU A 73 13.33 -2.33 -3.34
C LEU A 73 14.75 -2.26 -2.73
N GLU A 74 15.70 -1.60 -3.39
CA GLU A 74 17.07 -1.40 -2.89
C GLU A 74 17.15 -0.50 -1.64
N GLN A 75 16.12 0.31 -1.38
CA GLN A 75 16.03 1.21 -0.23
C GLN A 75 14.85 0.86 0.69
N ILE A 76 14.37 -0.38 0.62
CA ILE A 76 13.17 -0.83 1.35
C ILE A 76 13.30 -0.64 2.86
N GLU A 77 14.49 -0.75 3.43
CA GLU A 77 14.76 -0.51 4.85
C GLU A 77 14.52 0.95 5.23
N ASN A 78 14.88 1.89 4.37
CA ASN A 78 14.65 3.32 4.61
C ASN A 78 13.14 3.64 4.57
N ILE A 79 12.40 2.96 3.70
CA ILE A 79 10.94 3.08 3.61
C ILE A 79 10.27 2.43 4.83
N ALA A 80 10.70 1.24 5.22
CA ALA A 80 10.20 0.51 6.38
C ALA A 80 10.47 1.24 7.71
N ALA A 81 11.57 2.00 7.77
CA ALA A 81 11.96 2.75 8.96
C ALA A 81 11.15 4.03 9.19
N VAL A 82 10.26 4.41 8.25
CA VAL A 82 9.39 5.58 8.43
C VAL A 82 8.34 5.29 9.51
N ASP A 83 8.38 6.09 10.58
CA ASP A 83 7.40 6.03 11.67
C ASP A 83 5.97 6.24 11.14
N GLY A 84 5.05 5.34 11.50
CA GLY A 84 3.66 5.32 11.00
C GLY A 84 3.42 4.46 9.75
N VAL A 85 4.43 3.74 9.25
CA VAL A 85 4.22 2.67 8.25
C VAL A 85 3.90 1.36 8.98
N ASP A 86 2.74 0.78 8.71
CA ASP A 86 2.31 -0.48 9.32
C ASP A 86 2.77 -1.71 8.55
N GLY A 87 3.11 -1.55 7.28
CA GLY A 87 3.63 -2.63 6.48
C GLY A 87 4.01 -2.25 5.06
N ILE A 88 4.69 -3.19 4.42
CA ILE A 88 5.10 -3.09 3.03
C ILE A 88 4.34 -4.13 2.21
N PHE A 89 3.79 -3.67 1.09
CA PHE A 89 3.16 -4.50 0.09
C PHE A 89 4.05 -4.56 -1.15
N ILE A 90 4.23 -5.75 -1.74
CA ILE A 90 5.05 -5.91 -2.94
C ILE A 90 4.14 -5.95 -4.17
N GLY A 91 4.22 -4.91 -5.01
CA GLY A 91 3.53 -4.83 -6.29
C GLY A 91 4.18 -5.75 -7.30
N LEU A 92 3.87 -7.04 -7.28
CA LEU A 92 4.57 -8.05 -8.10
C LEU A 92 4.54 -7.77 -9.60
N ALA A 93 3.42 -7.24 -10.12
CA ALA A 93 3.27 -7.03 -11.56
C ALA A 93 4.18 -5.89 -12.05
N GLU A 94 4.16 -4.80 -11.31
CA GLU A 94 4.94 -3.59 -11.55
C GLU A 94 6.43 -3.81 -11.25
N LEU A 95 6.76 -4.52 -10.17
CA LEU A 95 8.14 -4.90 -9.84
C LEU A 95 8.74 -5.78 -10.94
N ALA A 96 7.99 -6.77 -11.42
CA ALA A 96 8.43 -7.59 -12.53
C ALA A 96 8.66 -6.75 -13.80
N ALA A 97 7.77 -5.79 -14.10
CA ALA A 97 7.94 -4.88 -15.22
C ALA A 97 9.19 -4.00 -15.06
N SER A 98 9.46 -3.46 -13.86
CA SER A 98 10.67 -2.69 -13.53
C SER A 98 11.95 -3.53 -13.69
N MET A 99 11.89 -4.82 -13.37
CA MET A 99 12.98 -5.78 -13.59
C MET A 99 13.16 -6.21 -15.06
N GLY A 100 12.35 -5.68 -15.99
CA GLY A 100 12.39 -6.03 -17.40
C GLY A 100 11.64 -7.32 -17.76
N TYR A 101 10.88 -7.90 -16.82
CA TYR A 101 9.99 -9.02 -17.09
C TYR A 101 8.66 -8.52 -17.65
N GLY A 102 8.37 -8.84 -18.91
CA GLY A 102 7.05 -8.57 -19.50
C GLY A 102 5.93 -9.39 -18.84
N TRP A 103 4.68 -8.94 -19.00
CA TRP A 103 3.46 -9.60 -18.47
C TRP A 103 3.40 -11.13 -18.65
N ARG A 104 3.99 -11.65 -19.74
CA ARG A 104 4.06 -13.10 -20.04
C ARG A 104 4.96 -13.88 -19.05
N ALA A 105 5.97 -13.27 -18.47
CA ALA A 105 6.85 -13.93 -17.49
C ALA A 105 6.16 -14.11 -16.13
N ILE A 106 5.31 -13.16 -15.74
CA ILE A 106 4.60 -13.12 -14.44
C ILE A 106 3.47 -14.16 -14.39
N THR A 107 2.85 -14.41 -15.55
CA THR A 107 1.73 -15.36 -15.71
C THR A 107 2.17 -16.79 -16.07
N SER A 108 3.46 -17.02 -16.36
CA SER A 108 3.97 -18.32 -16.80
C SER A 108 4.67 -19.11 -15.70
N GLN A 109 4.02 -19.25 -14.54
CA GLN A 109 4.28 -20.42 -13.69
C GLN A 109 3.63 -21.65 -14.35
N GLY A 110 4.39 -22.28 -15.26
CA GLY A 110 4.05 -23.56 -15.86
C GLY A 110 4.34 -23.61 -17.35
N LYS A 111 5.37 -24.37 -17.74
CA LYS A 111 5.51 -24.89 -19.12
C LYS A 111 4.20 -25.58 -19.51
N ARG A 112 3.34 -24.94 -20.32
CA ARG A 112 2.46 -25.68 -21.23
C ARG A 112 3.29 -25.99 -22.47
N SER A 113 4.04 -27.09 -22.43
CA SER A 113 4.76 -27.58 -23.60
C SER A 113 3.85 -28.13 -24.70
N ASP A 114 2.55 -28.35 -24.47
CA ASP A 114 1.76 -29.20 -25.38
C ASP A 114 0.36 -28.70 -25.74
N ILE A 115 0.21 -27.43 -26.15
CA ILE A 115 -0.94 -27.05 -26.99
C ILE A 115 -0.44 -26.25 -28.18
N ARG A 116 0.13 -26.97 -29.17
CA ARG A 116 0.14 -26.51 -30.55
C ARG A 116 -1.32 -26.56 -31.02
N CYS A 117 -1.96 -25.40 -31.12
CA CYS A 117 -3.14 -25.29 -31.98
C CYS A 117 -2.62 -25.45 -33.42
N SER A 118 -2.75 -26.66 -33.96
CA SER A 118 -2.50 -26.95 -35.36
C SER A 118 -3.58 -26.26 -36.18
N ALA A 119 -3.31 -25.02 -36.62
CA ALA A 119 -4.01 -24.47 -37.77
C ALA A 119 -3.64 -25.35 -38.98
N LYS A 120 -4.47 -26.36 -39.25
CA LYS A 120 -4.55 -26.96 -40.59
C LYS A 120 -5.45 -26.04 -41.41
N ASN A 121 -4.91 -25.64 -42.56
CA ASN A 121 -5.46 -24.81 -43.63
C ASN A 121 -6.98 -24.69 -43.69
#